data_AF-L8K0I5-F1
#
_entry.id   AF-L8K0I5-F1
#
_cell.length_a   1.000
_cell.length_b   1.000
_cell.length_c   1.000
_cell.angle_alpha   90.00
_cell.angle_beta   90.00
_cell.angle_gamma   90.00
#
_symmetry.space_group_name_H-M   'P 1'
#
loop_
_entity.id
_entity.type
_entity.pdbx_description
1 polymer ?
#
loop_
_entity_poly.entity_id
_entity_poly.type
_entity_poly.pdbx_seq_one_letter_code
_entity_poly.pdbx_strand_id
1 'polypeptide(L)'
;MIYRLVIFGTVAGILELVTDHYLVDTINSLIYPGNELMIWSSPAYMPFAWSNVLLQLGFIGVWLTKKYNIFKASVILSIAGGMYIPIYEHLAKDAGWWIYNNNTTMIFNAPVYVILCEALISLSLPLLIFYSLDRKPIRAITLGIVEGVWILLSAALAFGLAR
;
A
#
# COMPACT_ATOMS: atom_id res chain seq x y z
N MET A 1 -19.83 -8.45 -2.35
CA MET A 1 -18.37 -8.69 -2.45
C MET A 1 -17.65 -7.42 -2.85
N ILE A 2 -17.85 -6.91 -4.07
CA ILE A 2 -17.11 -5.75 -4.62
C ILE A 2 -17.31 -4.48 -3.78
N TYR A 3 -18.53 -4.11 -3.41
CA TYR A 3 -18.77 -2.90 -2.60
C TYR A 3 -18.04 -2.92 -1.24
N ARG A 4 -17.82 -4.11 -0.64
CA ARG A 4 -17.06 -4.25 0.61
C ARG A 4 -15.56 -4.06 0.39
N LEU A 5 -15.05 -4.52 -0.74
CA LEU A 5 -13.66 -4.25 -1.16
C LEU A 5 -13.45 -2.76 -1.40
N VAL A 6 -14.42 -2.09 -2.03
CA VAL A 6 -14.40 -0.63 -2.21
C VAL A 6 -14.34 0.06 -0.85
N ILE A 7 -15.25 -0.26 0.09
CA ILE A 7 -15.24 0.32 1.43
C ILE A 7 -13.91 0.07 2.15
N PHE A 8 -13.42 -1.17 2.14
CA PHE A 8 -12.14 -1.55 2.75
C PHE A 8 -10.98 -0.73 2.17
N GLY A 9 -10.86 -0.70 0.85
CA GLY A 9 -9.78 0.00 0.15
C GLY A 9 -9.86 1.51 0.33
N THR A 10 -11.07 2.09 0.34
CA THR A 10 -11.24 3.54 0.54
C THR A 10 -10.87 3.94 1.97
N VAL A 11 -11.26 3.16 2.97
CA VAL A 11 -10.88 3.45 4.38
C VAL A 11 -9.37 3.36 4.56
N ALA A 12 -8.74 2.31 4.05
CA ALA A 12 -7.29 2.14 4.12
C ALA A 12 -6.55 3.24 3.32
N GLY A 13 -7.03 3.59 2.12
CA GLY A 13 -6.46 4.66 1.30
C GLY A 13 -6.57 6.04 1.94
N ILE A 14 -7.65 6.34 2.68
CA ILE A 14 -7.71 7.59 3.46
C ILE A 14 -6.68 7.60 4.60
N LEU A 15 -6.49 6.47 5.27
CA LEU A 15 -5.53 6.34 6.36
C LEU A 15 -4.07 6.34 5.88
N GLU A 16 -3.84 6.01 4.62
CA GLU A 16 -2.52 6.05 4.02
C GLU A 16 -1.91 7.47 4.06
N LEU A 17 -2.72 8.54 4.07
CA LEU A 17 -2.25 9.91 4.30
C LEU A 17 -1.39 10.06 5.56
N VAL A 18 -1.66 9.27 6.60
CA VAL A 18 -0.85 9.24 7.83
C VAL A 18 0.54 8.66 7.55
N THR A 19 0.61 7.62 6.72
CA THR A 19 1.86 6.98 6.33
C THR A 19 2.69 7.89 5.47
N ASP A 20 2.08 8.55 4.49
CA ASP A 20 2.76 9.54 3.67
C ASP A 20 3.29 10.71 4.50
N HIS A 21 2.49 11.27 5.40
CA HIS A 21 2.94 12.32 6.32
C HIS A 21 4.15 11.85 7.15
N TYR A 22 4.13 10.60 7.63
CA TYR A 22 5.25 10.01 8.34
C TYR A 22 6.50 9.87 7.46
N LEU A 23 6.35 9.46 6.20
CA LEU A 23 7.47 9.34 5.24
C LEU A 23 8.07 10.69 4.85
N VAL A 24 7.23 11.72 4.70
CA VAL A 24 7.64 13.09 4.35
C VAL A 24 8.27 13.78 5.55
N ASP A 25 7.54 13.92 6.66
CA ASP A 25 7.94 14.83 7.75
C ASP A 25 8.79 14.16 8.83
N THR A 26 8.63 12.85 9.07
CA THR A 26 9.41 12.14 10.10
C THR A 26 10.63 11.47 9.51
N ILE A 27 10.45 10.65 8.47
CA ILE A 27 11.55 9.88 7.87
C ILE A 27 12.36 10.73 6.87
N ASN A 28 11.74 11.73 6.23
CA ASN A 28 12.36 12.55 5.18
C ASN A 28 12.91 11.70 4.01
N SER A 29 12.23 10.60 3.69
CA SER A 29 12.57 9.74 2.56
C SER A 29 11.80 10.09 1.29
N LEU A 30 10.63 10.72 1.43
CA LEU A 30 9.70 11.01 0.34
C LEU A 30 9.48 12.53 0.24
N ILE A 31 9.55 13.05 -0.98
CA ILE A 31 9.37 14.47 -1.28
C ILE A 31 8.31 14.60 -2.36
N TYR A 32 7.20 15.27 -2.03
CA TYR A 32 6.20 15.70 -2.99
C TYR A 32 6.49 17.13 -3.44
N PRO A 33 6.62 17.42 -4.75
CA PRO A 33 6.97 18.75 -5.24
C PRO A 33 5.93 19.85 -4.94
N GLY A 34 4.68 19.47 -4.62
CA GLY A 34 3.63 20.42 -4.23
C GLY A 34 2.98 21.19 -5.38
N ASN A 35 3.22 20.80 -6.64
CA ASN A 35 2.63 21.44 -7.83
C ASN A 35 1.14 21.11 -8.03
N GLU A 36 0.58 20.24 -7.19
CA GLU A 36 -0.78 19.72 -7.31
C GLU A 36 -1.57 19.98 -6.03
N LEU A 37 -2.88 19.72 -6.04
CA LEU A 37 -3.70 19.86 -4.84
C LEU A 37 -3.21 18.88 -3.77
N MET A 38 -2.82 19.40 -2.61
CA MET A 38 -2.31 18.62 -1.48
C MET A 38 -3.38 18.44 -0.41
N ILE A 39 -3.47 17.25 0.17
CA ILE A 39 -4.17 16.97 1.42
C ILE A 39 -3.09 16.61 2.45
N TRP A 40 -2.93 17.48 3.44
CA TRP A 40 -1.87 17.37 4.45
C TRP A 40 -0.48 17.38 3.79
N SER A 41 0.27 16.27 3.82
CA SER A 41 1.59 16.16 3.18
C SER A 41 1.57 15.37 1.86
N SER A 42 0.41 14.91 1.38
CA SER A 42 0.27 14.09 0.16
C SER A 42 -0.55 14.77 -0.93
N PRO A 43 -0.39 14.40 -2.21
CA PRO A 43 -1.32 14.78 -3.27
C PRO A 43 -2.74 14.26 -2.99
N ALA A 44 -3.75 15.06 -3.33
CA ALA A 44 -5.16 14.78 -3.05
C ALA A 44 -5.70 13.52 -3.74
N TYR A 45 -5.03 13.04 -4.79
CA TYR A 45 -5.38 11.81 -5.49
C TYR A 45 -4.85 10.55 -4.78
N MET A 46 -3.90 10.65 -3.84
CA MET A 46 -3.25 9.48 -3.22
C MET A 46 -4.25 8.54 -2.52
N PRO A 47 -5.22 9.02 -1.73
CA PRO A 47 -6.21 8.14 -1.11
C PRO A 47 -7.01 7.32 -2.12
N PHE A 48 -7.29 7.92 -3.27
CA PHE A 48 -8.01 7.27 -4.36
C PHE A 48 -7.11 6.26 -5.09
N ALA A 49 -5.85 6.63 -5.37
CA ALA A 49 -4.86 5.73 -5.97
C ALA A 49 -4.66 4.47 -5.11
N TRP A 50 -4.43 4.64 -3.81
CA TRP A 50 -4.32 3.53 -2.86
C TRP A 50 -5.59 2.70 -2.74
N SER A 51 -6.76 3.36 -2.71
CA SER A 51 -8.04 2.63 -2.72
C SER A 51 -8.16 1.72 -3.96
N ASN A 52 -7.65 2.15 -5.12
CA ASN A 52 -7.67 1.36 -6.35
C ASN A 52 -6.65 0.21 -6.30
N VAL A 53 -5.43 0.46 -5.82
CA VAL A 53 -4.39 -0.57 -5.64
C VAL A 53 -4.88 -1.68 -4.70
N LEU A 54 -5.39 -1.31 -3.52
CA LEU A 54 -5.89 -2.27 -2.53
C LEU A 54 -7.11 -3.05 -3.05
N LEU A 55 -7.97 -2.41 -3.86
CA LEU A 55 -9.09 -3.09 -4.50
C LEU A 55 -8.60 -4.14 -5.51
N GLN A 56 -7.64 -3.81 -6.36
CA GLN A 56 -7.09 -4.70 -7.39
C GLN A 56 -6.34 -5.88 -6.76
N LEU A 57 -5.35 -5.59 -5.90
CA LEU A 57 -4.59 -6.60 -5.19
C LEU A 57 -5.50 -7.44 -4.30
N GLY A 58 -6.48 -6.80 -3.67
CA GLY A 58 -7.47 -7.47 -2.87
C GLY A 58 -8.35 -8.43 -3.65
N PHE A 59 -8.81 -8.05 -4.83
CA PHE A 59 -9.56 -8.93 -5.73
C PHE A 59 -8.71 -10.14 -6.16
N ILE A 60 -7.45 -9.91 -6.54
CA ILE A 60 -6.49 -10.99 -6.85
C ILE A 60 -6.29 -11.91 -5.65
N GLY A 61 -6.15 -11.34 -4.44
CA GLY A 61 -6.00 -12.07 -3.19
C GLY A 61 -7.19 -13.00 -2.88
N VAL A 62 -8.42 -12.55 -3.15
CA VAL A 62 -9.63 -13.39 -3.03
C VAL A 62 -9.60 -14.54 -4.03
N TRP A 63 -9.23 -14.25 -5.28
CA TRP A 63 -9.13 -15.28 -6.32
C TRP A 63 -8.07 -16.33 -5.96
N LEU A 64 -6.89 -15.91 -5.52
CA LEU A 64 -5.82 -16.79 -5.06
C LEU A 64 -6.24 -17.63 -3.85
N THR A 65 -6.99 -17.05 -2.91
CA THR A 65 -7.48 -17.76 -1.73
C THR A 65 -8.50 -18.83 -2.09
N LYS A 66 -9.34 -18.60 -3.11
CA LYS A 66 -10.27 -19.61 -3.63
C LYS A 66 -9.55 -20.75 -4.36
N LYS A 67 -8.46 -20.45 -5.08
CA LYS A 67 -7.67 -21.46 -5.82
C LYS A 67 -6.74 -22.26 -4.92
N TYR A 68 -6.22 -21.65 -3.87
CA TYR A 68 -5.25 -22.24 -2.95
C TYR A 68 -5.79 -22.20 -1.51
N ASN A 69 -5.01 -21.66 -0.57
CA ASN A 69 -5.43 -21.34 0.78
C ASN A 69 -4.90 -19.93 1.14
N ILE A 70 -5.37 -19.37 2.25
CA ILE A 70 -5.02 -17.99 2.64
C ILE A 70 -3.50 -17.81 2.75
N PHE A 71 -2.80 -18.77 3.35
CA PHE A 71 -1.35 -18.67 3.54
C PHE A 71 -0.58 -18.60 2.20
N LYS A 72 -0.85 -19.53 1.28
CA LYS A 72 -0.23 -19.53 -0.06
C LYS A 72 -0.62 -18.29 -0.85
N ALA A 73 -1.87 -17.84 -0.75
CA ALA A 73 -2.33 -16.62 -1.40
C ALA A 73 -1.56 -15.40 -0.89
N SER A 74 -1.38 -15.26 0.43
CA SER A 74 -0.59 -14.21 1.06
C SER A 74 0.86 -14.20 0.57
N VAL A 75 1.54 -15.35 0.57
CA VAL A 75 2.94 -15.42 0.10
C VAL A 75 3.06 -15.05 -1.37
N ILE A 76 2.18 -15.57 -2.24
CA ILE A 76 2.19 -15.25 -3.66
C ILE A 76 1.94 -13.75 -3.88
N LEU A 77 0.95 -13.18 -3.20
CA LEU A 77 0.60 -11.77 -3.36
C LEU A 77 1.70 -10.85 -2.81
N SER A 78 2.33 -11.23 -1.69
CA SER A 78 3.49 -10.52 -1.12
C SER A 78 4.65 -10.42 -2.10
N ILE A 79 5.03 -11.54 -2.73
CA ILE A 79 6.08 -11.56 -3.76
C ILE A 79 5.66 -10.71 -4.96
N ALA A 80 4.41 -10.86 -5.43
CA ALA A 80 3.91 -10.10 -6.56
C ALA A 80 3.91 -8.58 -6.30
N GLY A 81 3.45 -8.14 -5.12
CA GLY A 81 3.44 -6.72 -4.73
C GLY A 81 4.85 -6.14 -4.67
N GLY A 82 5.78 -6.82 -4.01
CA GLY A 82 7.18 -6.39 -3.96
C GLY A 82 7.86 -6.34 -5.33
N MET A 83 7.54 -7.26 -6.24
CA MET A 83 8.10 -7.25 -7.60
C MET A 83 7.49 -6.19 -8.51
N TYR A 84 6.22 -5.84 -8.29
CA TYR A 84 5.47 -4.93 -9.15
C TYR A 84 5.92 -3.48 -8.99
N ILE A 85 6.20 -3.05 -7.77
CA ILE A 85 6.51 -1.66 -7.45
C ILE A 85 7.79 -1.12 -8.09
N PRO A 86 8.93 -1.86 -8.10
CA PRO A 86 10.14 -1.43 -8.81
C PRO A 86 9.90 -1.08 -10.27
N ILE A 87 9.02 -1.83 -10.93
CA ILE A 87 8.70 -1.62 -12.34
C ILE A 87 7.85 -0.35 -12.49
N TYR A 88 6.85 -0.16 -11.64
CA TYR A 88 6.01 1.04 -11.66
C TYR A 88 6.81 2.30 -11.38
N GLU A 89 7.65 2.27 -10.37
CA GLU A 89 8.55 3.39 -10.03
C GLU A 89 9.54 3.69 -11.15
N HIS A 90 10.09 2.66 -11.81
CA HIS A 90 10.97 2.87 -12.95
C HIS A 90 10.27 3.53 -14.15
N LEU A 91 9.00 3.19 -14.39
CA LEU A 91 8.20 3.79 -15.46
C LEU A 91 7.70 5.19 -15.10
N ALA A 92 7.47 5.46 -13.80
CA ALA A 92 6.94 6.72 -13.31
C ALA A 92 8.02 7.76 -12.95
N LYS A 93 9.31 7.39 -12.95
CA LYS A 93 10.43 8.25 -12.53
C LYS A 93 10.45 9.64 -13.19
N ASP A 94 10.00 9.73 -14.44
CA ASP A 94 10.02 10.96 -15.25
C ASP A 94 8.70 11.76 -15.15
N ALA A 95 7.71 11.25 -14.41
CA ALA A 95 6.42 11.93 -14.21
C ALA A 95 6.53 13.12 -13.25
N GLY A 96 7.54 13.15 -12.38
CA GLY A 96 7.76 14.22 -11.42
C GLY A 96 6.71 14.29 -10.30
N TRP A 97 6.02 13.18 -10.01
CA TRP A 97 4.99 13.11 -8.97
C TRP A 97 5.57 13.06 -7.56
N TRP A 98 6.65 12.31 -7.37
CA TRP A 98 7.39 12.24 -6.11
C TRP A 98 8.88 11.99 -6.37
N ILE A 99 9.69 12.32 -5.37
CA ILE A 99 11.13 12.12 -5.37
C ILE A 99 11.51 11.41 -4.09
N TYR A 100 12.35 10.39 -4.19
CA TYR A 100 12.96 9.75 -3.03
C TYR A 100 14.33 10.34 -2.73
N ASN A 101 14.66 10.44 -1.45
CA ASN A 101 15.97 10.94 -1.02
C ASN A 101 17.09 9.96 -1.42
N ASN A 102 18.22 10.48 -1.88
CA ASN A 102 19.37 9.68 -2.36
C ASN A 102 20.02 8.81 -1.27
N ASN A 103 19.70 9.05 -0.01
CA ASN A 103 20.24 8.28 1.12
C ASN A 103 19.58 6.91 1.32
N THR A 104 18.62 6.51 0.48
CA THR A 104 17.99 5.19 0.55
C THR A 104 18.54 4.24 -0.50
N THR A 105 18.81 2.99 -0.12
CA THR A 105 19.23 1.94 -1.05
C THR A 105 18.14 1.71 -2.10
N MET A 106 18.49 1.82 -3.39
CA MET A 106 17.56 1.71 -4.52
C MET A 106 17.74 0.40 -5.30
N ILE A 107 16.65 -0.16 -5.78
CA ILE A 107 16.62 -1.14 -6.88
C ILE A 107 15.88 -0.49 -8.05
N PHE A 108 16.55 -0.35 -9.19
CA PHE A 108 16.13 0.53 -10.28
C PHE A 108 15.92 1.97 -9.78
N ASN A 109 14.66 2.41 -9.65
CA ASN A 109 14.26 3.72 -9.16
C ASN A 109 13.40 3.64 -7.88
N ALA A 110 13.17 2.42 -7.36
CA ALA A 110 12.39 2.19 -6.16
C ALA A 110 13.31 1.97 -4.94
N PRO A 111 13.07 2.65 -3.81
CA PRO A 111 13.77 2.33 -2.57
C PRO A 111 13.44 0.92 -2.09
N VAL A 112 14.44 0.21 -1.57
CA VAL A 112 14.27 -1.15 -1.03
C VAL A 112 13.23 -1.19 0.09
N TYR A 113 13.15 -0.14 0.91
CA TYR A 113 12.13 -0.07 1.95
C TYR A 113 10.70 0.00 1.38
N VAL A 114 10.49 0.67 0.24
CA VAL A 114 9.18 0.75 -0.41
C VAL A 114 8.79 -0.63 -0.94
N ILE A 115 9.74 -1.34 -1.56
CA ILE A 115 9.57 -2.72 -2.05
C ILE A 115 9.14 -3.65 -0.90
N LEU A 116 9.83 -3.57 0.23
CA LEU A 116 9.52 -4.37 1.42
C LEU A 116 8.18 -3.97 2.04
N CYS A 117 7.88 -2.67 2.12
CA CYS A 117 6.61 -2.16 2.61
C CYS A 117 5.45 -2.73 1.81
N GLU A 118 5.54 -2.67 0.48
CA GLU A 118 4.52 -3.15 -0.43
C GLU A 118 4.35 -4.67 -0.40
N ALA A 119 5.45 -5.39 -0.20
CA ALA A 119 5.39 -6.82 0.06
C ALA A 119 4.66 -7.15 1.37
N LEU A 120 4.83 -6.36 2.43
CA LEU A 120 4.17 -6.54 3.73
C LEU A 120 2.68 -6.17 3.69
N ILE A 121 2.31 -5.09 3.00
CA ILE A 121 0.92 -4.70 2.72
C ILE A 121 0.26 -5.84 1.92
N SER A 122 0.86 -6.25 0.82
CA SER A 122 0.32 -7.33 -0.02
C SER A 122 0.19 -8.68 0.70
N LEU A 123 1.01 -8.93 1.73
CA LEU A 123 0.95 -10.15 2.56
C LEU A 123 -0.32 -10.21 3.41
N SER A 124 -0.76 -9.09 4.00
CA SER A 124 -1.93 -9.03 4.89
C SER A 124 -3.25 -9.12 4.13
N LEU A 125 -3.28 -8.65 2.87
CA LEU A 125 -4.52 -8.50 2.09
C LEU A 125 -5.38 -9.76 2.00
N PRO A 126 -4.87 -10.96 1.64
CA PRO A 126 -5.72 -12.14 1.48
C PRO A 126 -6.40 -12.54 2.79
N LEU A 127 -5.71 -12.38 3.93
CA LEU A 127 -6.24 -12.66 5.25
C LEU A 127 -7.35 -11.66 5.62
N LEU A 128 -7.06 -10.36 5.56
CA LEU A 128 -8.00 -9.32 5.99
C LEU A 128 -9.24 -9.31 5.11
N ILE A 129 -9.07 -9.44 3.80
CA ILE A 129 -10.19 -9.43 2.88
C ILE A 129 -11.04 -10.68 3.05
N PHE A 130 -10.45 -11.86 3.20
CA PHE A 130 -11.21 -13.08 3.45
C PHE A 130 -12.16 -12.92 4.64
N TYR A 131 -11.70 -12.32 5.73
CA TYR A 131 -12.56 -12.04 6.90
C TYR A 131 -13.54 -10.87 6.71
N SER A 132 -13.35 -10.02 5.70
CA SER A 132 -14.24 -8.91 5.34
C SER A 132 -15.46 -9.37 4.52
N LEU A 133 -15.32 -10.43 3.71
CA LEU A 133 -16.31 -10.77 2.67
C LEU A 133 -17.66 -11.31 3.18
N ASP A 134 -17.70 -12.01 4.31
CA ASP A 134 -18.88 -12.75 4.78
C ASP A 134 -19.75 -12.01 5.80
N ARG A 135 -19.49 -10.73 6.06
CA ARG A 135 -20.08 -10.01 7.20
C ARG A 135 -20.66 -8.64 6.79
N LYS A 136 -21.28 -8.00 7.80
CA LYS A 136 -21.83 -6.63 7.73
C LYS A 136 -20.77 -5.63 7.22
N PRO A 137 -21.16 -4.56 6.51
CA PRO A 137 -20.23 -3.56 5.96
C PRO A 137 -19.32 -2.92 7.02
N ILE A 138 -19.77 -2.84 8.27
CA ILE A 138 -18.95 -2.36 9.39
C ILE A 138 -17.62 -3.11 9.53
N ARG A 139 -17.58 -4.40 9.21
CA ARG A 139 -16.35 -5.19 9.30
C ARG A 139 -15.36 -4.82 8.20
N ALA A 140 -15.83 -4.41 7.03
CA ALA A 140 -14.98 -3.89 5.97
C ALA A 140 -14.33 -2.56 6.38
N ILE A 141 -15.09 -1.71 7.09
CA ILE A 141 -14.55 -0.48 7.69
C ILE A 141 -13.49 -0.81 8.74
N THR A 142 -13.80 -1.67 9.71
CA THR A 142 -12.85 -2.05 10.77
C THR A 142 -11.57 -2.66 10.20
N LEU A 143 -11.68 -3.57 9.23
CA LEU A 143 -10.51 -4.21 8.63
C LEU A 143 -9.75 -3.25 7.71
N GLY A 144 -10.43 -2.29 7.06
CA GLY A 144 -9.77 -1.20 6.34
C GLY A 144 -8.98 -0.29 7.27
N ILE A 145 -9.47 -0.05 8.49
CA ILE A 145 -8.71 0.68 9.53
C ILE A 145 -7.46 -0.12 9.93
N VAL A 146 -7.62 -1.42 10.18
CA VAL A 146 -6.51 -2.31 10.50
C VAL A 146 -5.46 -2.30 9.39
N GLU A 147 -5.89 -2.34 8.13
CA GLU A 147 -4.97 -2.26 7.00
C GLU A 147 -4.28 -0.89 6.89
N GLY A 148 -5.01 0.21 7.09
CA GLY A 148 -4.40 1.55 7.12
C GLY A 148 -3.32 1.70 8.19
N VAL A 149 -3.56 1.14 9.39
CA VAL A 149 -2.53 1.07 10.45
C VAL A 149 -1.38 0.16 10.04
N TRP A 150 -1.67 -0.96 9.38
CA TRP A 150 -0.66 -1.89 8.89
C TRP A 150 0.23 -1.28 7.80
N ILE A 151 -0.29 -0.41 6.92
CA ILE A 151 0.50 0.34 5.94
C ILE A 151 1.56 1.19 6.66
N LEU A 152 1.16 1.94 7.68
CA LEU A 152 2.11 2.75 8.49
C LEU A 152 3.17 1.89 9.17
N LEU A 153 2.76 0.80 9.81
CA LEU A 153 3.69 -0.13 10.47
C LEU A 153 4.63 -0.79 9.46
N SER A 154 4.13 -1.16 8.28
CA SER A 154 4.92 -1.75 7.21
C SER A 154 5.97 -0.77 6.70
N ALA A 155 5.62 0.51 6.54
CA ALA A 155 6.57 1.55 6.15
C ALA A 155 7.65 1.75 7.22
N ALA A 156 7.27 1.86 8.49
CA ALA A 156 8.22 2.02 9.59
C ALA A 156 9.17 0.82 9.75
N LEU A 157 8.63 -0.41 9.68
CA LEU A 157 9.41 -1.64 9.76
C LEU A 157 10.35 -1.79 8.57
N ALA A 158 9.84 -1.59 7.36
CA ALA A 158 10.63 -1.72 6.15
C ALA A 158 11.77 -0.69 6.10
N PHE A 159 11.50 0.56 6.50
CA PHE A 159 12.54 1.58 6.60
C PHE A 159 13.59 1.24 7.65
N GLY A 160 13.17 0.74 8.82
CA GLY A 160 14.09 0.30 9.87
C GLY A 160 14.99 -0.89 9.46
N LEU A 161 14.51 -1.77 8.58
CA LEU A 161 15.25 -2.94 8.09
C LEU A 161 16.16 -2.62 6.89
N ALA A 162 15.81 -1.64 6.08
CA ALA A 162 16.50 -1.29 4.83
C ALA A 162 17.50 -0.11 4.98
N ARG A 163 17.63 0.44 6.19
CA ARG A 163 18.63 1.44 6.56
C ARG A 163 19.95 0.78 6.94
#